data_AF-A0A2M7RBI3-F1
#
_entry.id   AF-A0A2M7RBI3-F1
#
_cell.length_a   1.000
_cell.length_b   1.000
_cell.length_c   1.000
_cell.angle_alpha   90.00
_cell.angle_beta   90.00
_cell.angle_gamma   90.00
#
_symmetry.space_group_name_H-M   'P 1'
#
loop_
_entity.id
_entity.type
_entity.pdbx_description
1 polymer ?
#
loop_
_entity_poly.entity_id
_entity_poly.type
_entity_poly.pdbx_seq_one_letter_code
_entity_poly.pdbx_strand_id
1 'polypeptide(L)'
;MDYYKEYKDCLEYIDSYWHKTIHKPSHKKIPFPKIKIPHSYLVPNKNKFNSIFYWDTFFMFKGLIGTKHAWIMKQMVNNFIYLFNKYGIIPNSNFHGLTNRSHPPFLTSMIMDTFNSFSQKKKRWLIKDFTYQIKSLERKIWLKKAMKVARNEYKLVWLDPDGFYNHSVKGFKLSRYGDGDIGYSHSSELESGWDFTSRFYNRCCDFLPIDLNIYLYKYEVDFAATSRLFKEFKNEEFWVNKAIIRKTEINKYMWNEEEGFFFDYDYQQKKQSSFLSLAGFTPLWTGIATKEQAGKMVEKLKKFQSPYGLFITAKESLPQPIDGSKIDKPF
;
A
#
# COMPACT_ATOMS: atom_id res chain seq x y z
N MET A 1 -9.23 -29.90 -3.76
CA MET A 1 -8.17 -29.54 -4.72
C MET A 1 -6.90 -29.30 -3.91
N ASP A 2 -5.88 -30.13 -4.07
CA ASP A 2 -4.60 -29.92 -3.39
C ASP A 2 -3.78 -28.89 -4.18
N TYR A 3 -3.90 -27.63 -3.78
CA TYR A 3 -3.24 -26.49 -4.42
C TYR A 3 -1.73 -26.70 -4.57
N TYR A 4 -1.08 -27.37 -3.60
CA TYR A 4 0.36 -27.63 -3.66
C TYR A 4 0.73 -28.65 -4.72
N LYS A 5 -0.17 -29.59 -5.02
CA LYS A 5 0.03 -30.58 -6.07
C LYS A 5 -0.25 -29.99 -7.45
N GLU A 6 -1.30 -29.17 -7.57
CA GLU A 6 -1.71 -28.58 -8.85
C GLU A 6 -0.72 -27.53 -9.37
N TYR A 7 -0.20 -26.67 -8.50
CA TYR A 7 0.70 -25.57 -8.88
C TYR A 7 2.16 -25.81 -8.47
N LYS A 8 2.56 -27.08 -8.33
CA LYS A 8 3.88 -27.46 -7.81
C LYS A 8 5.02 -26.83 -8.62
N ASP A 9 4.95 -26.93 -9.94
CA ASP A 9 5.93 -26.38 -10.89
C ASP A 9 6.08 -24.86 -10.76
N CYS A 10 4.95 -24.14 -10.64
CA CYS A 10 4.90 -22.70 -10.45
C CYS A 10 5.55 -22.30 -9.12
N LEU A 11 5.24 -23.01 -8.04
CA LEU A 11 5.79 -22.76 -6.71
C LEU A 11 7.29 -23.04 -6.66
N GLU A 12 7.74 -24.14 -7.27
CA GLU A 12 9.17 -24.49 -7.40
C GLU A 12 9.92 -23.44 -8.21
N TYR A 13 9.33 -22.96 -9.32
CA TYR A 13 9.91 -21.88 -10.11
C TYR A 13 10.08 -20.60 -9.29
N ILE A 14 9.02 -20.14 -8.59
CA ILE A 14 9.07 -18.94 -7.73
C ILE A 14 10.17 -19.09 -6.67
N ASP A 15 10.20 -20.22 -5.95
CA ASP A 15 11.20 -20.47 -4.92
C ASP A 15 12.63 -20.52 -5.48
N SER A 16 12.80 -21.04 -6.70
CA SER A 16 14.07 -21.02 -7.41
C SER A 16 14.48 -19.61 -7.84
N TYR A 17 13.55 -18.67 -8.02
CA TYR A 17 13.83 -17.37 -8.63
C TYR A 17 14.28 -16.30 -7.64
N TRP A 18 13.96 -16.42 -6.35
CA TRP A 18 14.28 -15.40 -5.33
C TRP A 18 15.75 -14.97 -5.32
N HIS A 19 16.70 -15.90 -5.48
CA HIS A 19 18.12 -15.55 -5.47
C HIS A 19 18.51 -14.58 -6.59
N LYS A 20 17.76 -14.54 -7.70
CA LYS A 20 17.99 -13.64 -8.82
C LYS A 20 17.49 -12.22 -8.56
N THR A 21 16.53 -12.06 -7.65
CA THR A 21 15.96 -10.76 -7.27
C THR A 21 16.50 -10.22 -5.95
N ILE A 22 17.25 -11.02 -5.19
CA ILE A 22 17.94 -10.57 -3.98
C ILE A 22 19.20 -9.77 -4.34
N HIS A 23 19.19 -8.49 -3.98
CA HIS A 23 20.35 -7.63 -3.99
C HIS A 23 20.99 -7.60 -2.59
N LYS A 24 22.29 -7.88 -2.53
CA LYS A 24 23.10 -7.72 -1.31
C LYS A 24 23.71 -6.32 -1.27
N PRO A 25 23.89 -5.73 -0.08
CA PRO A 25 24.55 -4.42 0.04
C PRO A 25 25.98 -4.50 -0.51
N SER A 26 26.36 -3.53 -1.33
CA SER A 26 27.69 -3.46 -1.94
C SER A 26 28.62 -2.58 -1.10
N HIS A 27 29.85 -3.03 -0.86
CA HIS A 27 30.91 -2.19 -0.28
C HIS A 27 31.42 -1.14 -1.28
N LYS A 28 31.25 -1.37 -2.59
CA LYS A 28 31.68 -0.44 -3.64
C LYS A 28 30.77 0.80 -3.71
N LYS A 29 31.26 1.85 -4.38
CA LYS A 29 30.41 3.00 -4.78
C LYS A 29 29.32 2.48 -5.72
N ILE A 30 28.10 3.00 -5.55
CA ILE A 30 26.95 2.69 -6.42
C ILE A 30 26.85 3.81 -7.44
N PRO A 31 26.58 3.52 -8.74
CA PRO A 31 26.42 4.56 -9.74
C PRO A 31 25.25 5.49 -9.40
N PHE A 32 25.47 6.79 -9.57
CA PHE A 32 24.39 7.77 -9.62
C PHE A 32 23.41 7.38 -10.74
N PRO A 33 22.08 7.52 -10.58
CA PRO A 33 21.35 8.21 -9.50
C PRO A 33 20.89 7.33 -8.32
N LYS A 34 21.45 6.13 -8.12
CA LYS A 34 20.99 5.23 -7.04
C LYS A 34 21.48 5.66 -5.66
N ILE A 35 20.59 5.54 -4.68
CA ILE A 35 20.89 5.74 -3.26
C ILE A 35 21.40 4.41 -2.68
N LYS A 36 22.58 4.45 -2.06
CA LYS A 36 23.12 3.32 -1.31
C LYS A 36 22.32 3.09 -0.03
N ILE A 37 21.85 1.86 0.16
CA ILE A 37 21.11 1.40 1.33
C ILE A 37 21.85 0.26 2.05
N PRO A 38 21.73 0.14 3.38
CA PRO A 38 22.65 -0.66 4.20
C PRO A 38 22.37 -2.17 4.21
N HIS A 39 21.17 -2.62 3.87
CA HIS A 39 20.76 -4.02 4.00
C HIS A 39 20.35 -4.64 2.67
N SER A 40 20.23 -5.97 2.64
CA SER A 40 19.75 -6.70 1.46
C SER A 40 18.29 -6.42 1.19
N TYR A 41 17.90 -6.47 -0.08
CA TYR A 41 16.53 -6.19 -0.52
C TYR A 41 16.16 -7.00 -1.75
N LEU A 42 14.86 -7.15 -1.99
CA LEU A 42 14.33 -7.67 -3.25
C LEU A 42 14.08 -6.54 -4.23
N VAL A 43 14.18 -6.87 -5.52
CA VAL A 43 13.83 -5.99 -6.63
C VAL A 43 12.73 -6.62 -7.47
N PRO A 44 11.79 -5.85 -8.06
CA PRO A 44 10.74 -6.41 -8.91
C PRO A 44 11.29 -7.17 -10.11
N ASN A 45 12.40 -6.70 -10.70
CA ASN A 45 13.04 -7.35 -11.82
C ASN A 45 14.55 -7.09 -11.84
N LYS A 46 15.36 -8.15 -11.92
CA LYS A 46 16.82 -8.06 -11.90
C LYS A 46 17.43 -7.17 -12.99
N ASN A 47 16.75 -7.00 -14.13
CA ASN A 47 17.28 -6.31 -15.31
C ASN A 47 16.78 -4.86 -15.41
N LYS A 48 15.46 -4.65 -15.32
CA LYS A 48 14.82 -3.34 -15.57
C LYS A 48 14.58 -2.54 -14.29
N PHE A 49 13.85 -3.14 -13.35
CA PHE A 49 13.47 -2.53 -12.08
C PHE A 49 14.36 -3.06 -10.96
N ASN A 50 15.64 -2.69 -11.00
CA ASN A 50 16.71 -3.27 -10.18
C ASN A 50 17.05 -2.43 -8.93
N SER A 51 16.00 -1.93 -8.29
CA SER A 51 16.02 -1.11 -7.08
C SER A 51 14.89 -1.55 -6.15
N ILE A 52 14.96 -1.19 -4.86
CA ILE A 52 13.84 -1.47 -3.94
C ILE A 52 12.70 -0.52 -4.30
N PHE A 53 11.47 -1.02 -4.41
CA PHE A 53 10.26 -0.22 -4.59
C PHE A 53 9.35 -0.39 -3.39
N TYR A 54 8.74 0.71 -2.92
CA TYR A 54 8.08 0.71 -1.61
C TYR A 54 6.87 -0.25 -1.54
N TRP A 55 5.84 -0.06 -2.38
CA TRP A 55 4.65 -0.93 -2.33
C TRP A 55 4.88 -2.35 -2.89
N ASP A 56 5.75 -2.55 -3.90
CA ASP A 56 6.06 -3.86 -4.48
C ASP A 56 6.59 -4.79 -3.38
N THR A 57 7.37 -4.21 -2.48
CA THR A 57 7.94 -4.91 -1.34
C THR A 57 6.87 -5.52 -0.45
N PHE A 58 5.71 -4.88 -0.28
CA PHE A 58 4.59 -5.47 0.48
C PHE A 58 4.06 -6.75 -0.16
N PHE A 59 3.86 -6.77 -1.48
CA PHE A 59 3.40 -7.97 -2.18
C PHE A 59 4.46 -9.07 -2.17
N MET A 60 5.74 -8.71 -2.32
CA MET A 60 6.85 -9.66 -2.18
C MET A 60 6.91 -10.25 -0.75
N PHE A 61 6.65 -9.46 0.30
CA PHE A 61 6.56 -9.97 1.67
C PHE A 61 5.54 -11.10 1.80
N LYS A 62 4.37 -10.97 1.17
CA LYS A 62 3.33 -12.02 1.23
C LYS A 62 3.82 -13.35 0.65
N GLY A 63 4.65 -13.31 -0.40
CA GLY A 63 5.30 -14.50 -0.95
C GLY A 63 6.41 -15.09 -0.07
N LEU A 64 7.06 -14.26 0.77
CA LEU A 64 8.18 -14.70 1.61
C LEU A 64 7.76 -15.33 2.95
N ILE A 65 6.57 -15.01 3.47
CA ILE A 65 6.14 -15.46 4.80
C ILE A 65 6.14 -17.00 4.88
N GLY A 66 6.85 -17.52 5.87
CA GLY A 66 6.98 -18.97 6.11
C GLY A 66 7.95 -19.70 5.18
N THR A 67 8.65 -18.99 4.28
CA THR A 67 9.68 -19.56 3.40
C THR A 67 11.08 -19.45 4.02
N LYS A 68 12.05 -20.18 3.44
CA LYS A 68 13.48 -20.04 3.79
C LYS A 68 14.05 -18.65 3.52
N HIS A 69 13.34 -17.80 2.76
CA HIS A 69 13.76 -16.44 2.41
C HIS A 69 13.20 -15.37 3.35
N ALA A 70 12.37 -15.71 4.34
CA ALA A 70 11.77 -14.76 5.28
C ALA A 70 12.81 -13.90 6.05
N TRP A 71 14.07 -14.33 6.14
CA TRP A 71 15.15 -13.57 6.77
C TRP A 71 15.34 -12.16 6.19
N ILE A 72 15.01 -11.95 4.90
CA ILE A 72 15.22 -10.66 4.22
C ILE A 72 14.16 -9.62 4.59
N MET A 73 13.01 -10.01 5.13
CA MET A 73 11.90 -9.10 5.46
C MET A 73 12.36 -8.00 6.46
N LYS A 74 13.06 -8.39 7.54
CA LYS A 74 13.64 -7.44 8.51
C LYS A 74 14.62 -6.46 7.85
N GLN A 75 15.41 -6.94 6.88
CA GLN A 75 16.39 -6.13 6.17
C GLN A 75 15.71 -5.08 5.28
N MET A 76 14.64 -5.45 4.56
CA MET A 76 13.87 -4.51 3.76
C MET A 76 13.15 -3.45 4.62
N VAL A 77 12.54 -3.84 5.74
CA VAL A 77 11.97 -2.86 6.70
C VAL A 77 13.05 -1.90 7.21
N ASN A 78 14.23 -2.41 7.57
CA ASN A 78 15.33 -1.56 8.03
C ASN A 78 15.84 -0.61 6.94
N ASN A 79 15.82 -1.01 5.67
CA ASN A 79 16.14 -0.12 4.55
C ASN A 79 15.12 1.02 4.41
N PHE A 80 13.81 0.75 4.56
CA PHE A 80 12.80 1.82 4.57
C PHE A 80 12.96 2.76 5.76
N ILE A 81 13.26 2.22 6.95
CA ILE A 81 13.60 3.05 8.13
C ILE A 81 14.82 3.93 7.85
N TYR A 82 15.86 3.38 7.23
CA TYR A 82 17.05 4.14 6.83
C TYR A 82 16.70 5.28 5.86
N LEU A 83 15.91 4.98 4.82
CA LEU A 83 15.49 5.98 3.84
C LEU A 83 14.66 7.09 4.49
N PHE A 84 13.68 6.74 5.32
CA PHE A 84 12.88 7.73 6.06
C PHE A 84 13.74 8.62 6.95
N ASN A 85 14.65 8.05 7.75
CA ASN A 85 15.51 8.83 8.64
C ASN A 85 16.45 9.76 7.88
N LYS A 86 16.80 9.43 6.63
CA LYS A 86 17.73 10.21 5.82
C LYS A 86 17.04 11.31 5.01
N TYR A 87 15.83 11.06 4.53
CA TYR A 87 15.16 11.94 3.57
C TYR A 87 13.84 12.53 4.09
N GLY A 88 13.36 12.12 5.26
CA GLY A 88 12.05 12.53 5.79
C GLY A 88 10.85 11.85 5.14
N ILE A 89 11.10 10.97 4.16
CA ILE A 89 10.12 10.24 3.36
C ILE A 89 10.67 8.86 2.98
N ILE A 90 9.79 7.88 2.77
CA ILE A 90 10.16 6.63 2.09
C ILE A 90 9.89 6.86 0.60
N PRO A 91 10.93 7.02 -0.24
CA PRO A 91 10.73 7.32 -1.64
C PRO A 91 10.11 6.13 -2.37
N ASN A 92 9.47 6.40 -3.53
CA ASN A 92 8.97 5.38 -4.45
C ASN A 92 9.98 4.22 -4.63
N SER A 93 11.23 4.60 -4.91
CA SER A 93 12.39 3.71 -5.00
C SER A 93 13.66 4.39 -4.50
N ASN A 94 14.74 3.65 -4.23
CA ASN A 94 16.01 4.18 -3.74
C ASN A 94 16.83 4.91 -4.83
N PHE A 95 16.25 5.92 -5.46
CA PHE A 95 16.86 6.81 -6.42
C PHE A 95 16.76 8.27 -5.96
N HIS A 96 17.81 9.06 -6.23
CA HIS A 96 17.84 10.47 -5.84
C HIS A 96 16.71 11.29 -6.46
N GLY A 97 16.32 11.03 -7.71
CA GLY A 97 15.22 11.73 -8.37
C GLY A 97 13.81 11.37 -7.88
N LEU A 98 13.69 10.48 -6.89
CA LEU A 98 12.41 10.04 -6.32
C LEU A 98 12.27 10.40 -4.84
N THR A 99 13.16 11.23 -4.28
CA THR A 99 13.11 11.61 -2.86
C THR A 99 12.11 12.71 -2.54
N ASN A 100 11.35 13.18 -3.54
CA ASN A 100 10.25 14.14 -3.39
C ASN A 100 8.86 13.48 -3.44
N ARG A 101 8.79 12.15 -3.64
CA ARG A 101 7.54 11.40 -3.82
C ARG A 101 7.61 10.00 -3.20
N SER A 102 6.52 9.56 -2.57
CA SER A 102 6.41 8.25 -1.94
C SER A 102 5.88 7.16 -2.90
N HIS A 103 5.24 6.13 -2.33
CA HIS A 103 4.37 5.15 -2.97
C HIS A 103 3.30 4.72 -1.95
N PRO A 104 2.29 3.88 -2.29
CA PRO A 104 1.28 3.46 -1.34
C PRO A 104 1.85 2.91 -0.02
N PRO A 105 1.42 3.45 1.13
CA PRO A 105 2.07 3.16 2.40
C PRO A 105 1.68 1.80 2.96
N PHE A 106 2.67 0.91 3.09
CA PHE A 106 2.49 -0.43 3.68
C PHE A 106 3.47 -0.73 4.82
N LEU A 107 4.22 0.27 5.34
CA LEU A 107 5.28 0.03 6.33
C LEU A 107 4.76 -0.67 7.59
N THR A 108 3.63 -0.25 8.16
CA THR A 108 3.07 -0.87 9.37
C THR A 108 2.74 -2.35 9.16
N SER A 109 2.11 -2.68 8.03
CA SER A 109 1.79 -4.05 7.67
C SER A 109 3.06 -4.89 7.43
N MET A 110 4.08 -4.34 6.77
CA MET A 110 5.38 -5.00 6.60
C MET A 110 6.11 -5.22 7.93
N ILE A 111 6.05 -4.26 8.85
CA ILE A 111 6.60 -4.40 10.21
C ILE A 111 5.89 -5.55 10.94
N MET A 112 4.55 -5.57 10.91
CA MET A 112 3.76 -6.61 11.57
C MET A 112 3.98 -8.00 10.97
N ASP A 113 4.03 -8.12 9.64
CA ASP A 113 4.35 -9.38 8.96
C ASP A 113 5.74 -9.90 9.38
N THR A 114 6.75 -9.03 9.40
CA THR A 114 8.11 -9.37 9.84
C THR A 114 8.15 -9.79 11.31
N PHE A 115 7.43 -9.05 12.17
CA PHE A 115 7.35 -9.37 13.60
C PHE A 115 6.72 -10.75 13.82
N ASN A 116 5.66 -11.05 13.08
CA ASN A 116 4.92 -12.30 13.18
C ASN A 116 5.67 -13.49 12.56
N SER A 117 6.44 -13.27 11.49
CA SER A 117 7.25 -14.34 10.87
C SER A 117 8.31 -14.88 11.84
N PHE A 118 8.75 -14.08 12.82
CA PHE A 118 9.67 -14.55 13.85
C PHE A 118 9.06 -15.51 14.87
N SER A 119 7.73 -15.52 15.00
CA SER A 119 6.99 -16.33 15.98
C SER A 119 6.61 -17.71 15.44
N GLN A 120 6.50 -17.85 14.11
CA GLN A 120 6.03 -19.09 13.49
C GLN A 120 7.11 -20.18 13.50
N LYS A 121 7.09 -21.04 14.52
CA LYS A 121 7.55 -22.42 14.34
C LYS A 121 6.52 -23.15 13.46
N LYS A 122 6.83 -23.29 12.17
CA LYS A 122 6.32 -24.34 11.25
C LYS A 122 4.80 -24.50 11.00
N LYS A 123 3.91 -23.55 11.30
CA LYS A 123 2.50 -23.65 10.85
C LYS A 123 2.10 -22.47 9.97
N ARG A 124 1.94 -22.77 8.67
CA ARG A 124 1.38 -21.88 7.64
C ARG A 124 -0.11 -21.66 7.91
N TRP A 125 -0.53 -20.41 7.69
CA TRP A 125 -1.89 -19.97 7.38
C TRP A 125 -3.02 -20.55 8.23
N LEU A 126 -3.30 -19.87 9.34
CA LEU A 126 -4.64 -19.61 9.91
C LEU A 126 -4.42 -18.83 11.21
N ILE A 127 -4.35 -17.49 11.13
CA ILE A 127 -4.27 -16.63 12.31
C ILE A 127 -5.68 -16.17 12.62
N LYS A 128 -6.40 -16.90 13.48
CA LYS A 128 -7.64 -16.41 14.10
C LYS A 128 -7.45 -15.98 15.57
N ASP A 129 -6.32 -16.30 16.20
CA ASP A 129 -6.10 -15.96 17.61
C ASP A 129 -4.92 -14.99 17.79
N PHE A 130 -5.25 -13.74 18.11
CA PHE A 130 -4.32 -12.65 18.40
C PHE A 130 -3.72 -12.71 19.81
N THR A 131 -3.31 -13.88 20.31
CA THR A 131 -2.53 -13.96 21.55
C THR A 131 -1.05 -13.80 21.25
N TYR A 132 -0.62 -12.56 21.03
CA TYR A 132 0.78 -12.24 20.79
C TYR A 132 1.62 -12.39 22.06
N GLN A 133 2.44 -13.44 22.15
CA GLN A 133 3.48 -13.54 23.17
C GLN A 133 4.84 -13.15 22.58
N ILE A 134 5.40 -12.04 23.04
CA ILE A 134 6.75 -11.63 22.61
C ILE A 134 7.80 -12.30 23.48
N LYS A 135 8.50 -13.28 22.93
CA LYS A 135 9.49 -14.08 23.67
C LYS A 135 10.90 -13.47 23.73
N SER A 136 11.27 -12.48 22.89
CA SER A 136 12.60 -11.86 22.94
C SER A 136 12.58 -10.34 23.07
N LEU A 137 13.43 -9.82 23.97
CA LEU A 137 13.61 -8.39 24.22
C LEU A 137 14.10 -7.64 22.96
N GLU A 138 15.00 -8.24 22.19
CA GLU A 138 15.49 -7.66 20.93
C GLU A 138 14.36 -7.38 19.94
N ARG A 139 13.41 -8.32 19.80
CA ARG A 139 12.25 -8.16 18.89
C ARG A 139 11.30 -7.07 19.40
N LYS A 140 11.10 -6.97 20.72
CA LYS A 140 10.34 -5.85 21.32
C LYS A 140 10.97 -4.50 20.98
N ILE A 141 12.29 -4.39 21.18
CA ILE A 141 13.04 -3.16 20.91
C ILE A 141 12.96 -2.80 19.42
N TRP A 142 13.15 -3.77 18.53
CA TRP A 142 13.03 -3.55 17.09
C TRP A 142 11.63 -3.09 16.69
N LEU A 143 10.58 -3.77 17.15
CA LEU A 143 9.19 -3.40 16.86
C LEU A 143 8.88 -1.97 17.34
N LYS A 144 9.29 -1.62 18.56
CA LYS A 144 9.07 -0.27 19.11
C LYS A 144 9.79 0.80 18.28
N LYS A 145 11.03 0.55 17.84
CA LYS A 145 11.79 1.46 16.96
C LYS A 145 11.15 1.59 15.58
N ALA A 146 10.77 0.48 14.95
CA ALA A 146 10.16 0.47 13.63
C ALA A 146 8.80 1.19 13.63
N MET A 147 7.94 0.91 14.62
CA MET A 147 6.63 1.58 14.74
C MET A 147 6.74 3.06 15.10
N LYS A 148 7.82 3.49 15.77
CA LYS A 148 8.11 4.93 15.94
C LYS A 148 8.34 5.61 14.59
N VAL A 149 9.09 4.97 13.69
CA VAL A 149 9.34 5.50 12.34
C VAL A 149 8.06 5.52 11.52
N ALA A 150 7.27 4.44 11.55
CA ALA A 150 5.98 4.42 10.86
C ALA A 150 5.00 5.49 11.37
N ARG A 151 4.99 5.79 12.68
CA ARG A 151 4.22 6.91 13.23
C ARG A 151 4.70 8.27 12.72
N ASN A 152 6.01 8.44 12.58
CA ASN A 152 6.57 9.66 12.02
C ASN A 152 6.24 9.79 10.53
N GLU A 153 6.32 8.71 9.75
CA GLU A 153 5.90 8.69 8.34
C GLU A 153 4.43 9.06 8.20
N TYR A 154 3.56 8.40 8.97
CA TYR A 154 2.13 8.71 9.01
C TYR A 154 1.86 10.20 9.32
N LYS A 155 2.51 10.75 10.34
CA LYS A 155 2.29 12.14 10.74
C LYS A 155 2.87 13.14 9.74
N LEU A 156 4.13 12.98 9.36
CA LEU A 156 4.90 13.98 8.63
C LEU A 156 4.63 13.90 7.13
N VAL A 157 4.47 12.69 6.59
CA VAL A 157 4.25 12.49 5.15
C VAL A 157 2.76 12.45 4.87
N TRP A 158 2.00 11.57 5.51
CA TRP A 158 0.64 11.27 5.02
C TRP A 158 -0.47 12.15 5.59
N LEU A 159 -0.34 12.59 6.84
CA LEU A 159 -1.21 13.63 7.40
C LEU A 159 -0.76 15.04 7.04
N ASP A 160 0.53 15.19 6.73
CA ASP A 160 1.14 16.40 6.17
C ASP A 160 0.59 17.72 6.75
N PRO A 161 0.69 17.93 8.09
CA PRO A 161 0.08 19.09 8.73
C PRO A 161 0.64 20.42 8.22
N ASP A 162 1.88 20.40 7.72
CA ASP A 162 2.59 21.57 7.21
C ASP A 162 2.44 21.74 5.69
N GLY A 163 1.81 20.77 5.00
CA GLY A 163 1.54 20.82 3.56
C GLY A 163 2.79 20.67 2.67
N PHE A 164 3.86 20.06 3.18
CA PHE A 164 5.14 19.94 2.46
C PHE A 164 5.06 18.94 1.30
N TYR A 165 4.29 17.87 1.46
CA TYR A 165 4.11 16.82 0.45
C TYR A 165 2.77 16.95 -0.29
N ASN A 166 1.97 17.95 0.08
CA ASN A 166 0.65 18.22 -0.45
C ASN A 166 -0.35 17.07 -0.30
N HIS A 167 -0.26 16.28 0.78
CA HIS A 167 -1.19 15.18 1.07
C HIS A 167 -2.41 15.59 1.89
N SER A 168 -2.29 16.66 2.66
CA SER A 168 -3.40 17.17 3.48
C SER A 168 -4.38 17.99 2.64
N VAL A 169 -5.66 17.84 2.94
CA VAL A 169 -6.74 18.56 2.25
C VAL A 169 -7.55 19.36 3.26
N LYS A 170 -7.55 20.69 3.12
CA LYS A 170 -8.26 21.59 4.04
C LYS A 170 -9.75 21.22 4.12
N GLY A 171 -10.25 21.05 5.34
CA GLY A 171 -11.65 20.70 5.60
C GLY A 171 -11.96 19.21 5.57
N PHE A 172 -10.98 18.35 5.27
CA PHE A 172 -11.14 16.90 5.27
C PHE A 172 -10.18 16.25 6.28
N LYS A 173 -10.59 15.12 6.86
CA LYS A 173 -9.73 14.28 7.71
C LYS A 173 -9.09 13.11 6.93
N LEU A 174 -9.35 13.06 5.63
CA LEU A 174 -8.82 12.09 4.68
C LEU A 174 -7.67 12.74 3.91
N SER A 175 -6.76 11.90 3.42
CA SER A 175 -5.58 12.34 2.67
C SER A 175 -5.74 12.07 1.18
N ARG A 176 -4.94 12.75 0.37
CA ARG A 176 -4.77 12.49 -1.07
C ARG A 176 -3.34 12.07 -1.38
N TYR A 177 -3.14 11.48 -2.55
CA TYR A 177 -1.78 11.36 -3.12
C TYR A 177 -1.27 12.74 -3.52
N GLY A 178 0.03 12.91 -3.47
CA GLY A 178 0.69 14.20 -3.66
C GLY A 178 2.17 14.02 -4.01
N ASP A 179 2.87 15.14 -4.09
CA ASP A 179 4.31 15.21 -4.03
C ASP A 179 4.75 16.63 -3.65
N GLY A 180 6.05 16.83 -3.47
CA GLY A 180 6.63 18.15 -3.23
C GLY A 180 7.03 18.92 -4.51
N ASP A 181 6.54 18.55 -5.70
CA ASP A 181 6.99 19.10 -7.00
C ASP A 181 5.91 19.95 -7.69
N ILE A 182 6.30 20.78 -8.66
CA ILE A 182 5.45 21.77 -9.34
C ILE A 182 4.38 21.10 -10.25
N GLY A 183 4.49 19.78 -10.52
CA GLY A 183 3.63 18.99 -11.42
C GLY A 183 2.59 18.10 -10.73
N TYR A 184 1.98 18.58 -9.63
CA TYR A 184 1.23 17.76 -8.66
C TYR A 184 0.30 16.67 -9.23
N SER A 185 -0.51 16.92 -10.25
CA SER A 185 -1.49 15.89 -10.70
C SER A 185 -0.80 14.65 -11.27
N HIS A 186 0.18 14.85 -12.17
CA HIS A 186 0.92 13.76 -12.78
C HIS A 186 1.74 13.00 -11.74
N SER A 187 2.43 13.74 -10.88
CA SER A 187 3.22 13.15 -9.81
C SER A 187 2.37 12.41 -8.77
N SER A 188 1.19 12.91 -8.43
CA SER A 188 0.28 12.22 -7.51
C SER A 188 -0.12 10.85 -8.06
N GLU A 189 -0.31 10.74 -9.38
CA GLU A 189 -0.62 9.47 -10.01
C GLU A 189 0.58 8.51 -9.98
N LEU A 190 1.80 9.02 -10.21
CA LEU A 190 3.04 8.25 -10.00
C LEU A 190 3.24 7.83 -8.53
N GLU A 191 2.70 8.58 -7.56
CA GLU A 191 2.74 8.21 -6.14
C GLU A 191 1.67 7.16 -5.80
N SER A 192 0.56 7.15 -6.53
CA SER A 192 -0.51 6.19 -6.33
C SER A 192 -0.10 4.76 -6.73
N GLY A 193 0.88 4.62 -7.62
CA GLY A 193 1.27 3.35 -8.25
C GLY A 193 0.34 2.92 -9.40
N TRP A 194 -0.62 3.76 -9.78
CA TRP A 194 -1.54 3.54 -10.90
C TRP A 194 -1.15 4.36 -12.13
N ASP A 195 0.14 4.55 -12.39
CA ASP A 195 0.67 5.33 -13.50
C ASP A 195 0.63 4.57 -14.85
N PHE A 196 -0.23 4.90 -15.81
CA PHE A 196 -1.37 5.83 -15.77
C PHE A 196 -2.70 5.12 -15.88
N THR A 197 -3.75 5.77 -15.37
CA THR A 197 -5.11 5.26 -15.25
C THR A 197 -6.15 6.32 -15.56
N SER A 198 -7.26 5.91 -16.17
CA SER A 198 -8.43 6.78 -16.36
C SER A 198 -9.18 7.10 -15.06
N ARG A 199 -8.89 6.38 -13.96
CA ARG A 199 -9.55 6.50 -12.65
C ARG A 199 -9.64 7.93 -12.14
N PHE A 200 -8.62 8.73 -12.42
CA PHE A 200 -8.48 10.09 -11.91
C PHE A 200 -8.75 11.18 -12.96
N TYR A 201 -9.07 10.81 -14.20
CA TYR A 201 -9.27 11.77 -15.30
C TYR A 201 -8.12 12.80 -15.44
N ASN A 202 -6.86 12.37 -15.27
CA ASN A 202 -5.66 13.21 -15.22
C ASN A 202 -5.66 14.29 -14.12
N ARG A 203 -6.46 14.11 -13.07
CA ARG A 203 -6.62 15.01 -11.93
C ARG A 203 -6.40 14.28 -10.60
N CYS A 204 -5.43 13.37 -10.51
CA CYS A 204 -5.22 12.52 -9.32
C CYS A 204 -5.13 13.34 -8.02
N CYS A 205 -4.56 14.54 -8.09
CA CYS A 205 -4.46 15.44 -6.95
C CYS A 205 -5.81 16.01 -6.48
N ASP A 206 -6.88 15.96 -7.27
CA ASP A 206 -8.20 16.49 -6.89
C ASP A 206 -9.07 15.46 -6.14
N PHE A 207 -8.57 14.23 -5.99
CA PHE A 207 -9.31 13.14 -5.36
C PHE A 207 -8.75 12.83 -3.98
N LEU A 208 -9.66 12.48 -3.07
CA LEU A 208 -9.39 11.65 -1.90
C LEU A 208 -9.53 10.19 -2.37
N PRO A 209 -8.43 9.42 -2.50
CA PRO A 209 -8.50 8.07 -3.04
C PRO A 209 -8.93 7.06 -1.96
N ILE A 210 -9.81 6.12 -2.33
CA ILE A 210 -10.28 5.09 -1.39
C ILE A 210 -9.12 4.24 -0.87
N ASP A 211 -8.23 3.78 -1.76
CA ASP A 211 -7.09 2.94 -1.43
C ASP A 211 -6.13 3.60 -0.44
N LEU A 212 -5.67 4.84 -0.71
CA LEU A 212 -4.81 5.56 0.23
C LEU A 212 -5.43 5.64 1.63
N ASN A 213 -6.70 6.01 1.72
CA ASN A 213 -7.36 6.20 3.00
C ASN A 213 -7.60 4.87 3.73
N ILE A 214 -7.74 3.76 3.00
CA ILE A 214 -7.73 2.41 3.57
C ILE A 214 -6.35 2.02 4.10
N TYR A 215 -5.27 2.38 3.39
CA TYR A 215 -3.91 2.14 3.87
C TYR A 215 -3.61 2.92 5.15
N LEU A 216 -4.05 4.18 5.24
CA LEU A 216 -3.90 5.00 6.45
C LEU A 216 -4.78 4.52 7.61
N TYR A 217 -5.98 4.00 7.32
CA TYR A 217 -6.78 3.30 8.34
C TYR A 217 -6.02 2.09 8.89
N LYS A 218 -5.35 1.32 8.02
CA LYS A 218 -4.56 0.16 8.44
C LYS A 218 -3.39 0.56 9.34
N TYR A 219 -2.73 1.71 9.08
CA TYR A 219 -1.72 2.27 9.98
C TYR A 219 -2.29 2.52 11.38
N GLU A 220 -3.44 3.18 11.47
CA GLU A 220 -4.09 3.49 12.76
C GLU A 220 -4.44 2.21 13.52
N VAL A 221 -4.97 1.19 12.85
CA VAL A 221 -5.26 -0.13 13.44
C VAL A 221 -3.98 -0.83 13.92
N ASP A 222 -2.90 -0.80 13.14
CA ASP A 222 -1.63 -1.42 13.53
C ASP A 222 -0.95 -0.71 14.70
N PHE A 223 -1.12 0.61 14.80
CA PHE A 223 -0.67 1.37 15.97
C PHE A 223 -1.47 1.01 17.22
N ALA A 224 -2.79 0.87 17.13
CA ALA A 224 -3.62 0.42 18.23
C ALA A 224 -3.22 -0.99 18.70
N ALA A 225 -3.08 -1.93 17.75
CA ALA A 225 -2.67 -3.31 18.04
C ALA A 225 -1.28 -3.37 18.69
N THR A 226 -0.34 -2.56 18.22
CA THR A 226 1.00 -2.50 18.82
C THR A 226 0.97 -1.84 20.21
N SER A 227 0.16 -0.81 20.42
CA SER A 227 0.01 -0.20 21.75
C SER A 227 -0.57 -1.19 22.76
N ARG A 228 -1.58 -1.97 22.38
CA ARG A 228 -2.12 -3.07 23.20
C ARG A 228 -1.05 -4.09 23.55
N LEU A 229 -0.23 -4.47 22.57
CA LEU A 229 0.86 -5.42 22.74
C LEU A 229 1.91 -4.96 23.77
N PHE A 230 2.14 -3.64 23.87
CA PHE A 230 3.00 -3.03 24.89
C PHE A 230 2.26 -2.63 26.17
N LYS A 231 0.96 -2.95 26.30
CA LYS A 231 0.08 -2.53 27.41
C LYS A 231 -0.01 -1.01 27.57
N GLU A 232 0.16 -0.27 26.48
CA GLU A 232 0.03 1.19 26.43
C GLU A 232 -1.44 1.57 26.15
N PHE A 233 -2.36 1.26 27.07
CA PHE A 233 -3.81 1.33 26.82
C PHE A 233 -4.34 2.71 26.43
N LYS A 234 -3.79 3.80 26.99
CA LYS A 234 -4.14 5.17 26.57
C LYS A 234 -3.77 5.44 25.10
N ASN A 235 -2.64 4.90 24.64
CA ASN A 235 -2.23 5.00 23.24
C ASN A 235 -3.12 4.12 22.35
N GLU A 236 -3.50 2.93 22.82
CA GLU A 236 -4.45 2.06 22.11
C GLU A 236 -5.77 2.79 21.87
N GLU A 237 -6.37 3.37 22.91
CA GLU A 237 -7.61 4.13 22.83
C GLU A 237 -7.51 5.31 21.84
N PHE A 238 -6.42 6.08 21.91
CA PHE A 238 -6.16 7.17 20.96
C PHE A 238 -6.17 6.70 19.50
N TRP A 239 -5.48 5.60 19.20
CA TRP A 239 -5.39 5.08 17.84
C TRP A 239 -6.70 4.42 17.36
N VAL A 240 -7.43 3.75 18.27
CA VAL A 240 -8.78 3.26 17.99
C VAL A 240 -9.71 4.41 17.61
N ASN A 241 -9.68 5.52 18.35
CA ASN A 241 -10.49 6.69 18.03
C ASN A 241 -10.12 7.32 16.68
N LYS A 242 -8.82 7.38 16.34
CA LYS A 242 -8.38 7.82 15.00
C LYS A 242 -8.93 6.93 13.88
N ALA A 243 -8.83 5.60 14.04
CA ALA A 243 -9.35 4.63 13.09
C ALA A 243 -10.88 4.74 12.93
N ILE A 244 -11.63 4.94 14.02
CA ILE A 244 -13.08 5.17 13.98
C ILE A 244 -13.41 6.44 13.20
N ILE A 245 -12.72 7.55 13.48
CA ILE A 245 -12.93 8.82 12.77
C ILE A 245 -12.69 8.64 11.26
N ARG A 246 -11.57 8.01 10.86
CA ARG A 246 -11.29 7.77 9.44
C ARG A 246 -12.33 6.86 8.79
N LYS A 247 -12.73 5.78 9.47
CA LYS A 247 -13.82 4.89 9.01
C LYS A 247 -15.10 5.66 8.74
N THR A 248 -15.50 6.55 9.65
CA THR A 248 -16.70 7.38 9.48
C THR A 248 -16.60 8.29 8.26
N GLU A 249 -15.46 8.95 8.05
CA GLU A 249 -15.25 9.84 6.90
C GLU A 249 -15.18 9.07 5.58
N ILE A 250 -14.55 7.89 5.55
CA ILE A 250 -14.56 6.98 4.38
C ILE A 250 -16.00 6.60 4.04
N ASN A 251 -16.80 6.15 5.02
CA ASN A 251 -18.20 5.81 4.74
C ASN A 251 -19.01 7.03 4.28
N LYS A 252 -18.77 8.21 4.84
CA LYS A 252 -19.47 9.44 4.46
C LYS A 252 -19.23 9.84 3.00
N TYR A 253 -17.98 9.80 2.54
CA TYR A 253 -17.61 10.36 1.23
C TYR A 253 -17.45 9.31 0.13
N MET A 254 -17.10 8.07 0.49
CA MET A 254 -16.62 7.08 -0.47
C MET A 254 -17.55 5.87 -0.61
N TRP A 255 -18.41 5.58 0.37
CA TRP A 255 -19.43 4.55 0.20
C TRP A 255 -20.62 5.12 -0.59
N ASN A 256 -21.13 4.33 -1.53
CA ASN A 256 -22.38 4.61 -2.22
C ASN A 256 -23.37 3.47 -1.95
N GLU A 257 -24.47 3.78 -1.28
CA GLU A 257 -25.46 2.79 -0.86
C GLU A 257 -26.26 2.21 -2.04
N GLU A 258 -26.60 3.06 -3.01
CA GLU A 258 -27.35 2.70 -4.22
C GLU A 258 -26.51 1.87 -5.16
N GLU A 259 -25.27 2.30 -5.41
CA GLU A 259 -24.32 1.53 -6.19
C GLU A 259 -23.80 0.32 -5.42
N GLY A 260 -23.82 0.29 -4.09
CA GLY A 260 -23.29 -0.82 -3.31
C GLY A 260 -21.77 -1.00 -3.47
N PHE A 261 -21.03 0.10 -3.63
CA PHE A 261 -19.59 0.06 -3.88
C PHE A 261 -18.87 1.28 -3.27
N PHE A 262 -17.55 1.18 -3.12
CA PHE A 262 -16.71 2.31 -2.71
C PHE A 262 -16.05 3.00 -3.91
N PHE A 263 -16.02 4.32 -3.87
CA PHE A 263 -15.45 5.18 -4.91
C PHE A 263 -14.49 6.21 -4.31
N ASP A 264 -13.64 6.79 -5.15
CA ASP A 264 -12.89 7.98 -4.78
C ASP A 264 -13.83 9.18 -4.62
N TYR A 265 -13.40 10.20 -3.88
CA TYR A 265 -14.16 11.43 -3.72
C TYR A 265 -13.40 12.62 -4.32
N ASP A 266 -13.99 13.28 -5.32
CA ASP A 266 -13.47 14.53 -5.90
C ASP A 266 -13.78 15.68 -4.93
N TYR A 267 -12.79 16.13 -4.17
CA TYR A 267 -13.00 17.14 -3.14
C TYR A 267 -13.08 18.55 -3.71
N GLN A 268 -12.56 18.77 -4.92
CA GLN A 268 -12.65 20.05 -5.62
C GLN A 268 -14.07 20.27 -6.16
N GLN A 269 -14.64 19.24 -6.78
CA GLN A 269 -16.02 19.26 -7.29
C GLN A 269 -17.06 18.91 -6.22
N LYS A 270 -16.60 18.51 -5.01
CA LYS A 270 -17.43 18.07 -3.88
C LYS A 270 -18.41 16.96 -4.29
N LYS A 271 -17.92 16.00 -5.07
CA LYS A 271 -18.72 14.93 -5.64
C LYS A 271 -17.97 13.60 -5.56
N GLN A 272 -18.71 12.54 -5.25
CA GLN A 272 -18.18 11.17 -5.34
C GLN A 272 -17.94 10.79 -6.81
N SER A 273 -16.83 10.10 -7.08
CA SER A 273 -16.55 9.54 -8.39
C SER A 273 -17.56 8.44 -8.75
N SER A 274 -17.80 8.24 -10.04
CA SER A 274 -18.55 7.10 -10.58
C SER A 274 -17.63 6.03 -11.20
N PHE A 275 -16.31 6.19 -11.08
CA PHE A 275 -15.33 5.33 -11.73
C PHE A 275 -15.14 4.01 -10.95
N LEU A 276 -15.49 2.89 -11.55
CA LEU A 276 -15.36 1.56 -10.97
C LEU A 276 -13.93 1.03 -11.18
N SER A 277 -13.13 1.07 -10.11
CA SER A 277 -11.78 0.50 -10.06
C SER A 277 -11.65 -0.55 -8.95
N LEU A 278 -10.65 -1.43 -9.07
CA LEU A 278 -10.36 -2.42 -8.02
C LEU A 278 -9.97 -1.79 -6.68
N ALA A 279 -9.57 -0.51 -6.65
CA ALA A 279 -9.32 0.20 -5.41
C ALA A 279 -10.55 0.22 -4.49
N GLY A 280 -11.76 0.21 -5.06
CA GLY A 280 -13.02 0.12 -4.30
C GLY A 280 -13.17 -1.19 -3.50
N PHE A 281 -12.38 -2.23 -3.79
CA PHE A 281 -12.34 -3.47 -3.00
C PHE A 281 -11.34 -3.46 -1.84
N THR A 282 -10.44 -2.48 -1.77
CA THR A 282 -9.47 -2.37 -0.67
C THR A 282 -10.12 -2.33 0.73
N PRO A 283 -11.34 -1.80 0.95
CA PRO A 283 -12.03 -1.89 2.24
C PRO A 283 -12.21 -3.32 2.79
N LEU A 284 -12.26 -4.33 1.91
CA LEU A 284 -12.34 -5.73 2.32
C LEU A 284 -11.02 -6.22 2.93
N TRP A 285 -9.88 -5.73 2.43
CA TRP A 285 -8.55 -6.15 2.89
C TRP A 285 -8.30 -5.77 4.36
N THR A 286 -8.77 -4.61 4.80
CA THR A 286 -8.63 -4.16 6.20
C THR A 286 -9.79 -4.59 7.09
N GLY A 287 -10.86 -5.15 6.52
CA GLY A 287 -12.09 -5.48 7.24
C GLY A 287 -12.87 -4.24 7.71
N ILE A 288 -12.67 -3.07 7.09
CA ILE A 288 -13.40 -1.86 7.46
C ILE A 288 -14.85 -1.90 6.97
N ALA A 289 -15.10 -2.58 5.85
CA ALA A 289 -16.44 -2.76 5.28
C ALA A 289 -17.29 -3.65 6.19
N THR A 290 -18.56 -3.29 6.38
CA THR A 290 -19.51 -4.15 7.10
C THR A 290 -19.79 -5.42 6.31
N LYS A 291 -20.37 -6.44 6.95
CA LYS A 291 -20.77 -7.67 6.24
C LYS A 291 -21.78 -7.38 5.12
N GLU A 292 -22.68 -6.44 5.33
CA GLU A 292 -23.65 -6.00 4.33
C GLU A 292 -22.97 -5.29 3.16
N GLN A 293 -22.09 -4.33 3.43
CA GLN A 293 -21.30 -3.66 2.39
C GLN A 293 -20.49 -4.68 1.59
N ALA A 294 -19.82 -5.62 2.28
CA ALA A 294 -19.06 -6.67 1.63
C ALA A 294 -19.93 -7.55 0.72
N GLY A 295 -21.16 -7.88 1.13
CA GLY A 295 -22.12 -8.59 0.29
C GLY A 295 -22.41 -7.86 -1.01
N LYS A 296 -22.76 -6.57 -0.93
CA LYS A 296 -23.01 -5.71 -2.10
C LYS A 296 -21.78 -5.56 -3.00
N MET A 297 -20.60 -5.40 -2.42
CA MET A 297 -19.35 -5.30 -3.16
C MET A 297 -19.04 -6.57 -3.96
N VAL A 298 -19.29 -7.76 -3.39
CA VAL A 298 -19.07 -9.04 -4.09
C VAL A 298 -19.92 -9.14 -5.35
N GLU A 299 -21.14 -8.60 -5.35
CA GLU A 299 -22.00 -8.57 -6.54
C GLU A 299 -21.42 -7.74 -7.69
N LYS A 300 -20.56 -6.75 -7.39
CA LYS A 300 -19.85 -5.94 -8.39
C LYS A 300 -18.63 -6.63 -8.99
N LEU A 301 -18.13 -7.70 -8.37
CA LEU A 301 -16.92 -8.39 -8.84
C LEU A 301 -17.04 -8.87 -10.29
N LYS A 302 -18.24 -9.27 -10.72
CA LYS A 302 -18.53 -9.69 -12.10
C LYS A 302 -18.21 -8.63 -13.17
N LYS A 303 -18.20 -7.35 -12.81
CA LYS A 303 -17.84 -6.24 -13.71
C LYS A 303 -16.33 -6.17 -14.01
N PHE A 304 -15.52 -6.77 -13.14
CA PHE A 304 -14.06 -6.80 -13.26
C PHE A 304 -13.56 -8.16 -13.74
N GLN A 305 -14.37 -9.22 -13.64
CA GLN A 305 -13.95 -10.58 -13.98
C GLN A 305 -13.72 -10.79 -15.48
N SER A 306 -12.67 -11.54 -15.77
CA SER A 306 -12.31 -12.06 -17.08
C SER A 306 -11.87 -13.52 -16.93
N PRO A 307 -11.73 -14.28 -18.04
CA PRO A 307 -11.15 -15.62 -18.01
C PRO A 307 -9.73 -15.69 -17.40
N TYR A 308 -9.03 -14.55 -17.30
CA TYR A 308 -7.64 -14.45 -16.85
C TYR A 308 -7.47 -13.75 -15.50
N GLY A 309 -8.57 -13.52 -14.77
CA GLY A 309 -8.56 -12.81 -13.49
C GLY A 309 -9.34 -11.50 -13.53
N LEU A 310 -8.92 -10.52 -12.73
CA LEU A 310 -9.63 -9.25 -12.58
C LEU A 310 -8.98 -8.14 -13.39
N PHE A 311 -9.76 -7.42 -14.19
CA PHE A 311 -9.37 -6.12 -14.73
C PHE A 311 -9.31 -5.09 -13.61
N ILE A 312 -8.37 -4.16 -13.70
CA ILE A 312 -8.19 -3.07 -12.72
C ILE A 312 -9.33 -2.05 -12.73
N THR A 313 -10.07 -1.99 -13.85
CA THR A 313 -11.16 -1.04 -14.13
C THR A 313 -12.30 -1.81 -14.79
N ALA A 314 -13.54 -1.51 -14.42
CA ALA A 314 -14.70 -2.07 -15.10
C ALA A 314 -14.88 -1.43 -16.48
N LYS A 315 -15.28 -2.24 -17.48
CA LYS A 315 -15.42 -1.78 -18.88
C LYS A 315 -16.34 -0.57 -19.01
N GLU A 316 -17.39 -0.49 -18.20
CA GLU A 316 -18.39 0.57 -18.21
C GLU A 316 -17.84 1.93 -17.74
N SER A 317 -16.70 1.95 -17.06
CA SER A 317 -16.02 3.20 -16.67
C SER A 317 -15.02 3.69 -17.72
N LEU A 318 -14.77 2.91 -18.76
CA LEU A 318 -13.90 3.32 -19.86
C LEU A 318 -14.68 4.21 -20.85
N PRO A 319 -14.00 5.16 -21.51
CA PRO A 319 -14.60 5.91 -22.61
C PRO A 319 -15.16 4.97 -23.67
N GLN A 320 -16.27 5.38 -24.31
CA GLN A 320 -16.76 4.66 -25.48
C GLN A 320 -15.68 4.67 -26.57
N PRO A 321 -15.45 3.54 -27.26
CA PRO A 321 -14.52 3.50 -28.38
C PRO A 321 -14.88 4.59 -29.40
N ILE A 322 -13.86 5.27 -29.92
CA ILE A 322 -14.08 6.23 -31.00
C ILE A 322 -14.56 5.44 -32.22
N ASP A 323 -15.73 5.81 -32.73
CA ASP A 323 -16.27 5.25 -33.96
C ASP A 323 -15.50 5.85 -35.14
N GLY A 324 -14.48 5.10 -35.60
CA GLY A 324 -13.63 5.51 -36.72
C GLY A 324 -14.38 5.77 -38.03
N SER A 325 -15.62 5.28 -38.16
CA SER A 325 -16.47 5.57 -39.33
C SER A 325 -17.04 7.00 -39.32
N LYS A 326 -17.04 7.67 -38.16
CA LYS A 326 -17.46 9.06 -37.98
C LYS A 326 -16.31 10.06 -37.99
N ILE A 327 -15.08 9.55 -38.08
CA ILE A 327 -13.91 10.40 -38.27
C ILE A 327 -13.84 10.65 -39.77
N ASP A 328 -14.25 11.84 -40.21
CA ASP A 328 -13.92 12.30 -41.57
C ASP A 328 -12.40 12.17 -41.73
N LYS A 329 -11.99 11.36 -42.72
CA LYS A 329 -10.57 11.16 -43.02
C LYS A 329 -9.91 12.53 -43.20
N PRO A 330 -8.79 12.82 -42.52
CA PRO A 330 -8.17 14.14 -42.62
C PRO A 330 -7.62 14.37 -44.02
N PHE A 331 -7.66 15.64 -44.40
CA PHE A 331 -6.87 16.33 -45.42
C PHE A 331 -5.50 15.71 -45.73
#